data_AF-A0A0S2W4P7-F1
#
_entry.id   AF-A0A0S2W4P7-F1
#
_cell.length_a   1.000
_cell.length_b   1.000
_cell.length_c   1.000
_cell.angle_alpha   90.00
_cell.angle_beta   90.00
_cell.angle_gamma   90.00
#
_symmetry.space_group_name_H-M   'P 1'
#
loop_
_entity.id
_entity.type
_entity.pdbx_description
1 polymer ?
#
loop_
_entity_poly.entity_id
_entity_poly.type
_entity_poly.pdbx_seq_one_letter_code
_entity_poly.pdbx_strand_id
1 'polypeptide(L)'
;MDKTINFSEIIGAATGEHSNMLGKFLYFSLSNILVDKKELKELCENLGIECSSGKRLPVSDAFKSATGDIRDRITVRRDGEQKFYQIYCRDNENTPAVLSRELVKETVNQRTNQYEKLANIYYDKADHRFGYDNLAYDEDVDAMKYCLQAERLFELYQVCANRKQVETICLKYLRSLDATKVSVNGHLYFVPRHTMDQVAVFETFFEELSRLNRNNTPLLANSFYLIDDAKQRDKMTEEFYLAVKKEITKYQERADYFIQSGCSSPATMERWVVKIQALEEKKRHYEDILRRELSGLDEEFESLRLLSQELSLRSRGIRSRKAA
;
A
#
# COMPACT_ATOMS: atom_id res chain seq x y z
N MET A 1 0.84 22.47 -17.89
CA MET A 1 -0.27 23.20 -17.24
C MET A 1 -0.84 22.27 -16.19
N ASP A 2 -0.30 22.33 -14.98
CA ASP A 2 -0.84 21.60 -13.83
C ASP A 2 -2.19 22.20 -13.48
N LYS A 3 -3.26 21.45 -13.67
CA LYS A 3 -4.54 21.74 -13.02
C LYS A 3 -4.40 21.30 -11.57
N THR A 4 -3.84 22.16 -10.73
CA THR A 4 -4.07 22.13 -9.29
C THR A 4 -5.57 22.25 -9.07
N ILE A 5 -6.21 21.14 -8.72
CA ILE A 5 -7.61 21.15 -8.28
C ILE A 5 -7.62 21.87 -6.94
N ASN A 6 -8.08 23.12 -6.94
CA ASN A 6 -8.25 23.90 -5.72
C ASN A 6 -9.55 23.45 -5.04
N PHE A 7 -9.45 22.46 -4.16
CA PHE A 7 -10.60 21.83 -3.51
C PHE A 7 -11.42 22.78 -2.64
N SER A 8 -10.89 23.97 -2.29
CA SER A 8 -11.65 25.04 -1.64
C SER A 8 -12.88 25.48 -2.44
N GLU A 9 -12.86 25.31 -3.77
CA GLU A 9 -13.98 25.65 -4.65
C GLU A 9 -14.98 24.49 -4.84
N ILE A 10 -14.59 23.25 -4.55
CA ILE A 10 -15.40 22.05 -4.85
C ILE A 10 -16.21 21.57 -3.63
N ILE A 11 -15.74 21.84 -2.41
CA ILE A 11 -16.44 21.46 -1.18
C ILE A 11 -16.31 22.63 -0.22
N GLY A 12 -17.46 23.24 0.15
CA GLY A 12 -17.53 24.49 0.91
C GLY A 12 -16.62 24.51 2.13
N ALA A 13 -15.46 25.15 1.98
CA ALA A 13 -14.57 25.53 3.05
C ALA A 13 -15.20 26.72 3.79
N ALA A 14 -16.17 26.44 4.65
CA ALA A 14 -16.70 27.44 5.56
C ALA A 14 -16.02 27.29 6.93
N THR A 15 -15.48 28.41 7.40
CA THR A 15 -15.05 28.65 8.78
C THR A 15 -16.27 28.59 9.70
N GLY A 16 -16.75 27.39 10.00
CA GLY A 16 -17.77 27.15 11.03
C GLY A 16 -17.13 26.97 12.41
N GLU A 17 -17.91 27.16 13.47
CA GLU A 17 -17.48 26.74 14.81
C GLU A 17 -17.15 25.24 14.79
N HIS A 18 -16.06 24.85 15.47
CA HIS A 18 -15.64 23.46 15.55
C HIS A 18 -16.79 22.54 15.95
N SER A 19 -17.76 22.99 16.77
CA SER A 19 -19.00 22.30 17.16
C SER A 19 -19.78 21.64 16.01
N ASN A 20 -19.75 22.20 14.80
CA ASN A 20 -20.53 21.72 13.65
C ASN A 20 -19.70 20.91 12.63
N MET A 21 -18.49 20.47 12.97
CA MET A 21 -17.63 19.69 12.08
C MET A 21 -17.75 18.17 12.29
N LEU A 22 -17.85 17.42 11.20
CA LEU A 22 -17.80 15.94 11.22
C LEU A 22 -16.37 15.41 11.30
N GLY A 23 -15.39 16.20 10.83
CA GLY A 23 -13.99 15.80 10.75
C GLY A 23 -13.25 16.60 9.68
N LYS A 24 -12.16 16.02 9.17
CA LYS A 24 -11.37 16.58 8.07
C LYS A 24 -11.22 15.57 6.94
N PHE A 25 -11.27 16.04 5.70
CA PHE A 25 -10.64 15.32 4.61
C PHE A 25 -9.17 15.65 4.58
N LEU A 26 -8.33 14.64 4.39
CA LEU A 26 -6.89 14.74 4.26
C LEU A 26 -6.47 14.10 2.94
N TYR A 27 -5.79 14.87 2.11
CA TYR A 27 -5.20 14.43 0.86
C TYR A 27 -3.68 14.58 0.93
N PHE A 28 -2.93 13.59 0.46
CA PHE A 28 -1.48 13.74 0.32
C PHE A 28 -0.89 13.03 -0.92
N SER A 29 0.33 13.43 -1.28
CA SER A 29 1.12 12.79 -2.33
C SER A 29 2.56 12.54 -1.89
N LEU A 30 3.07 11.34 -2.18
CA LEU A 30 4.45 10.93 -1.91
C LEU A 30 5.25 10.82 -3.21
N SER A 31 5.40 11.94 -3.92
CA SER A 31 6.10 11.99 -5.20
C SER A 31 7.61 11.84 -5.02
N ASN A 32 8.19 10.77 -5.58
CA ASN A 32 9.63 10.51 -5.70
C ASN A 32 10.46 10.92 -4.45
N ILE A 33 10.12 10.37 -3.28
CA ILE A 33 10.76 10.74 -2.02
C ILE A 33 11.98 9.87 -1.70
N LEU A 34 13.04 10.53 -1.20
CA LEU A 34 14.23 9.90 -0.66
C LEU A 34 14.78 10.73 0.51
N VAL A 35 14.78 10.16 1.72
CA VAL A 35 15.16 10.88 2.96
C VAL A 35 16.15 10.04 3.76
N ASP A 36 17.11 10.65 4.47
CA ASP A 36 18.00 9.90 5.35
C ASP A 36 17.21 9.20 6.47
N LYS A 37 17.54 7.94 6.78
CA LYS A 37 16.83 7.20 7.83
C LYS A 37 17.03 7.79 9.22
N LYS A 38 18.17 8.43 9.50
CA LYS A 38 18.41 9.09 10.79
C LYS A 38 17.56 10.34 10.91
N GLU A 39 17.60 11.21 9.90
CA GLU A 39 16.78 12.43 9.87
C GLU A 39 15.28 12.10 9.91
N LEU A 40 14.84 11.08 9.16
CA LEU A 40 13.47 10.60 9.21
C LEU A 40 13.10 10.11 10.61
N LYS A 41 13.97 9.33 11.25
CA LYS A 41 13.73 8.81 12.61
C LYS A 41 13.61 9.95 13.63
N GLU A 42 14.53 10.92 13.58
CA GLU A 42 14.50 12.11 14.44
C GLU A 42 13.22 12.93 14.23
N LEU A 43 12.83 13.15 12.96
CA LEU A 43 11.58 13.82 12.63
C LEU A 43 10.37 13.10 13.25
N CYS A 44 10.32 11.78 13.14
CA CYS A 44 9.24 11.00 13.73
C CYS A 44 9.21 11.07 15.25
N GLU A 45 10.37 10.99 15.91
CA GLU A 45 10.51 11.10 17.36
C GLU A 45 10.04 12.48 17.86
N ASN A 46 10.43 13.54 17.16
CA ASN A 46 10.04 14.92 17.48
C ASN A 46 8.52 15.16 17.36
N LEU A 47 7.87 14.47 16.42
CA LEU A 47 6.42 14.60 16.19
C LEU A 47 5.59 13.51 16.89
N GLY A 48 6.22 12.62 17.65
CA GLY A 48 5.52 11.50 18.33
C GLY A 48 4.93 10.46 17.36
N ILE A 49 5.46 10.35 16.14
CA ILE A 49 5.02 9.40 15.12
C ILE A 49 5.80 8.09 15.26
N GLU A 50 5.10 6.96 15.30
CA GLU A 50 5.74 5.64 15.36
C GLU A 50 6.41 5.25 14.04
N CYS A 51 7.68 5.61 13.89
CA CYS A 51 8.49 5.16 12.77
C CYS A 51 8.97 3.75 13.00
N SER A 52 8.17 2.81 12.51
CA SER A 52 8.41 1.37 12.59
C SER A 52 9.66 0.97 11.81
N SER A 53 10.84 1.15 12.40
CA SER A 53 12.02 0.36 12.07
C SER A 53 11.92 -0.92 12.90
N GLY A 54 11.08 -1.86 12.47
CA GLY A 54 11.06 -3.19 13.05
C GLY A 54 12.47 -3.79 13.02
N LYS A 55 12.78 -4.72 13.94
CA LYS A 55 14.08 -5.44 14.08
C LYS A 55 14.63 -6.13 12.80
N ARG A 56 14.02 -5.94 11.63
CA ARG A 56 14.53 -6.43 10.34
C ARG A 56 15.84 -5.73 10.01
N LEU A 57 16.80 -6.55 9.59
CA LEU A 57 18.08 -6.07 9.07
C LEU A 57 17.80 -5.03 7.98
N PRO A 58 18.22 -3.77 8.14
CA PRO A 58 17.98 -2.68 7.18
C PRO A 58 18.43 -3.06 5.76
N VAL A 59 19.37 -4.00 5.67
CA VAL A 59 20.00 -4.49 4.45
C VAL A 59 19.10 -5.41 3.63
N SER A 60 18.32 -6.32 4.25
CA SER A 60 17.44 -7.22 3.48
C SER A 60 16.30 -6.45 2.79
N ASP A 61 15.75 -5.46 3.49
CA ASP A 61 14.70 -4.59 2.94
C ASP A 61 15.28 -3.61 1.90
N ALA A 62 16.52 -3.14 2.08
CA ALA A 62 17.24 -2.37 1.07
C ALA A 62 17.43 -3.19 -0.22
N PHE A 63 17.89 -4.45 -0.12
CA PHE A 63 18.08 -5.34 -1.28
C PHE A 63 16.77 -5.57 -2.04
N LYS A 64 15.69 -5.89 -1.32
CA LYS A 64 14.37 -6.12 -1.92
C LYS A 64 13.78 -4.87 -2.56
N SER A 65 14.06 -3.71 -1.97
CA SER A 65 13.63 -2.42 -2.51
C SER A 65 14.42 -2.05 -3.76
N ALA A 66 15.74 -2.15 -3.72
CA ALA A 66 16.63 -1.81 -4.82
C ALA A 66 16.33 -2.65 -6.07
N THR A 67 16.32 -3.97 -5.91
CA THR A 67 15.96 -4.90 -6.99
C THR A 67 14.50 -4.76 -7.42
N GLY A 68 13.59 -4.43 -6.51
CA GLY A 68 12.16 -4.25 -6.84
C GLY A 68 11.87 -2.98 -7.63
N ASP A 69 12.75 -1.98 -7.54
CA ASP A 69 12.68 -0.72 -8.28
C ASP A 69 13.42 -0.79 -9.62
N ILE A 70 14.13 -1.89 -9.92
CA ILE A 70 14.59 -2.20 -11.28
C ILE A 70 13.39 -2.58 -12.13
N ARG A 71 12.89 -1.59 -12.89
CA ARG A 71 11.83 -1.74 -13.88
C ARG A 71 12.10 -0.81 -15.04
N ASP A 72 12.12 -1.36 -16.24
CA ASP A 72 12.24 -0.57 -17.48
C ASP A 72 11.34 -1.15 -18.58
N ARG A 73 10.95 -0.29 -19.52
CA ARG A 73 10.18 -0.67 -20.70
C ARG A 73 10.87 -0.11 -21.93
N ILE A 74 11.46 -1.00 -22.72
CA ILE A 74 12.17 -0.61 -23.94
C ILE A 74 11.38 -1.04 -25.17
N THR A 75 11.54 -0.26 -26.24
CA THR A 75 10.97 -0.57 -27.55
C THR A 75 12.12 -0.73 -28.52
N VAL A 76 12.19 -1.87 -29.20
CA VAL A 76 13.21 -2.17 -30.19
C VAL A 76 12.54 -2.29 -31.54
N ARG A 77 13.16 -1.69 -32.56
CA ARG A 77 12.79 -1.86 -33.96
C ARG A 77 13.93 -2.53 -34.72
N ARG A 78 13.68 -3.70 -35.29
CA ARG A 78 14.59 -4.40 -36.20
C ARG A 78 13.78 -5.03 -37.33
N ASP A 79 14.32 -4.99 -38.53
CA ASP A 79 13.76 -5.66 -39.72
C ASP A 79 12.26 -5.40 -39.97
N GLY A 80 11.79 -4.18 -39.64
CA GLY A 80 10.39 -3.79 -39.79
C GLY A 80 9.46 -4.27 -38.68
N GLU A 81 9.94 -5.09 -37.73
CA GLU A 81 9.20 -5.52 -36.55
C GLU A 81 9.49 -4.62 -35.34
N GLN A 82 8.45 -4.31 -34.56
CA GLN A 82 8.55 -3.56 -33.32
C GLN A 82 8.29 -4.51 -32.13
N LYS A 83 9.30 -4.71 -31.30
CA LYS A 83 9.23 -5.53 -30.09
C LYS A 83 9.20 -4.63 -28.85
N PHE A 84 8.40 -5.04 -27.88
CA PHE A 84 8.25 -4.33 -26.60
C PHE A 84 8.76 -5.26 -25.51
N TYR A 85 9.73 -4.79 -24.72
CA TYR A 85 10.29 -5.56 -23.63
C TYR A 85 10.01 -4.90 -22.29
N GLN A 86 9.69 -5.71 -21.29
CA GLN A 86 9.67 -5.30 -19.89
C GLN A 86 10.87 -5.93 -19.18
N ILE A 87 11.71 -5.09 -18.57
CA ILE A 87 12.87 -5.53 -17.78
C ILE A 87 12.51 -5.36 -16.31
N TYR A 88 12.71 -6.41 -15.51
CA TYR A 88 12.48 -6.35 -14.06
C TYR A 88 13.19 -7.48 -13.32
N CYS A 89 13.29 -7.36 -12.00
CA CYS A 89 13.76 -8.45 -11.15
C CYS A 89 12.60 -9.32 -10.64
N ARG A 90 12.78 -10.63 -10.63
CA ARG A 90 11.87 -11.61 -10.02
C ARG A 90 12.53 -12.38 -8.88
N ASP A 91 11.74 -12.89 -7.94
CA ASP A 91 12.24 -13.70 -6.85
C ASP A 91 12.83 -15.03 -7.38
N ASN A 92 13.99 -15.42 -6.87
CA ASN A 92 14.63 -16.72 -7.14
C ASN A 92 14.46 -17.65 -5.92
N GLU A 93 14.89 -18.91 -6.02
CA GLU A 93 15.01 -19.80 -4.86
C GLU A 93 15.86 -19.14 -3.77
N ASN A 94 15.24 -18.89 -2.61
CA ASN A 94 15.89 -18.22 -1.49
C ASN A 94 16.53 -19.27 -0.57
N THR A 95 17.82 -19.11 -0.28
CA THR A 95 18.45 -19.79 0.86
C THR A 95 18.41 -18.86 2.09
N PRO A 96 18.51 -19.41 3.32
CA PRO A 96 18.57 -18.57 4.52
C PRO A 96 19.73 -17.57 4.51
N ALA A 97 20.86 -17.93 3.88
CA ALA A 97 22.11 -17.15 3.86
C ALA A 97 22.16 -16.10 2.75
N VAL A 98 21.57 -16.37 1.57
CA VAL A 98 21.69 -15.50 0.39
C VAL A 98 20.31 -15.01 -0.05
N LEU A 99 20.18 -13.70 -0.25
CA LEU A 99 19.02 -13.12 -0.94
C LEU A 99 19.34 -13.11 -2.43
N SER A 100 18.45 -13.62 -3.28
CA SER A 100 18.72 -13.71 -4.72
C SER A 100 17.50 -13.34 -5.55
N ARG A 101 17.72 -12.63 -6.64
CA ARG A 101 16.71 -12.28 -7.64
C ARG A 101 17.27 -12.37 -9.04
N GLU A 102 16.43 -12.81 -9.96
CA GLU A 102 16.80 -12.89 -11.37
C GLU A 102 16.38 -11.62 -12.08
N LEU A 103 17.31 -10.99 -12.79
CA LEU A 103 17.01 -9.95 -13.76
C LEU A 103 16.48 -10.63 -15.02
N VAL A 104 15.29 -10.25 -15.47
CA VAL A 104 14.65 -10.85 -16.64
C VAL A 104 14.21 -9.80 -17.65
N LYS A 105 14.20 -10.21 -18.92
CA LYS A 105 13.57 -9.53 -20.05
C LYS A 105 12.32 -10.30 -20.45
N GLU A 106 11.17 -9.65 -20.50
CA GLU A 106 9.91 -10.25 -20.91
C GLU A 106 9.40 -9.59 -22.18
N THR A 107 9.11 -10.38 -23.21
CA THR A 107 8.49 -9.87 -24.45
C THR A 107 6.99 -9.69 -24.25
N VAL A 108 6.51 -8.45 -24.43
CA VAL A 108 5.10 -8.10 -24.25
C VAL A 108 4.29 -8.48 -25.49
N ASN A 109 3.03 -8.91 -25.30
CA ASN A 109 2.05 -9.28 -26.34
C ASN A 109 2.25 -10.64 -27.05
N GLN A 110 2.95 -11.61 -26.44
CA GLN A 110 2.94 -13.00 -26.92
C GLN A 110 1.91 -13.84 -26.15
N ARG A 111 1.33 -14.87 -26.80
CA ARG A 111 0.35 -15.78 -26.16
C ARG A 111 0.92 -16.50 -24.92
N THR A 112 2.24 -16.66 -24.89
CA THR A 112 3.04 -17.11 -23.75
C THR A 112 4.14 -16.09 -23.54
N ASN A 113 4.07 -15.30 -22.47
CA ASN A 113 5.15 -14.38 -22.14
C ASN A 113 6.42 -15.19 -21.84
N GLN A 114 7.33 -15.28 -22.82
CA GLN A 114 8.65 -15.85 -22.61
C GLN A 114 9.49 -14.84 -21.85
N TYR A 115 10.03 -15.27 -20.71
CA TYR A 115 11.02 -14.51 -19.96
C TYR A 115 12.41 -15.07 -20.28
N GLU A 116 13.34 -14.17 -20.54
CA GLU A 116 14.75 -14.47 -20.73
C GLU A 116 15.52 -14.00 -19.49
N LYS A 117 16.33 -14.88 -18.90
CA LYS A 117 17.17 -14.54 -17.75
C LYS A 117 18.40 -13.78 -18.25
N LEU A 118 18.58 -12.57 -17.73
CA LEU A 118 19.69 -11.68 -18.08
C LEU A 118 20.84 -11.72 -17.08
N ALA A 119 20.53 -11.89 -15.79
CA ALA A 119 21.51 -12.00 -14.73
C ALA A 119 20.87 -12.59 -13.48
N ASN A 120 21.68 -12.98 -12.50
CA ASN A 120 21.24 -13.19 -11.14
C ASN A 120 21.96 -12.19 -10.22
N ILE A 121 21.17 -11.45 -9.45
CA ILE A 121 21.63 -10.42 -8.51
C ILE A 121 21.42 -10.99 -7.11
N TYR A 122 22.44 -10.93 -6.27
CA TYR A 122 22.41 -11.53 -4.95
C TYR A 122 23.03 -10.62 -3.87
N TYR A 123 22.67 -10.92 -2.63
CA TYR A 123 23.31 -10.37 -1.45
C TYR A 123 23.62 -11.51 -0.47
N ASP A 124 24.91 -11.68 -0.18
CA ASP A 124 25.39 -12.62 0.81
C ASP A 124 25.36 -11.97 2.20
N LYS A 125 24.60 -12.58 3.13
CA LYS A 125 24.47 -12.05 4.49
C LYS A 125 25.67 -12.33 5.38
N ALA A 126 26.46 -13.37 5.09
CA ALA A 126 27.65 -13.72 5.85
C ALA A 126 28.81 -12.79 5.49
N ASP A 127 29.02 -12.56 4.19
CA ASP A 127 30.11 -11.72 3.70
C ASP A 127 29.73 -10.24 3.55
N HIS A 128 28.47 -9.90 3.84
CA HIS A 128 27.92 -8.56 3.65
C HIS A 128 28.11 -8.00 2.24
N ARG A 129 28.05 -8.89 1.24
CA ARG A 129 28.47 -8.58 -0.13
C ARG A 129 27.27 -8.57 -1.08
N PHE A 130 27.09 -7.44 -1.77
CA PHE A 130 26.25 -7.36 -2.95
C PHE A 130 27.03 -7.89 -4.16
N GLY A 131 26.36 -8.61 -5.05
CA GLY A 131 26.98 -9.12 -6.26
C GLY A 131 25.98 -9.49 -7.33
N TYR A 132 26.50 -9.80 -8.49
CA TYR A 132 25.74 -10.38 -9.59
C TYR A 132 26.59 -11.43 -10.30
N ASP A 133 25.94 -12.44 -10.85
CA ASP A 133 26.53 -13.51 -11.62
C ASP A 133 25.63 -13.91 -12.79
N ASN A 134 26.09 -14.88 -13.60
CA ASN A 134 25.34 -15.41 -14.73
C ASN A 134 24.85 -14.31 -15.70
N LEU A 135 25.71 -13.30 -15.93
CA LEU A 135 25.41 -12.20 -16.84
C LEU A 135 25.33 -12.76 -18.27
N ALA A 136 24.12 -12.78 -18.82
CA ALA A 136 23.86 -13.19 -20.18
C ALA A 136 24.08 -12.02 -21.14
N TYR A 137 24.68 -12.33 -22.29
CA TYR A 137 24.69 -11.40 -23.42
C TYR A 137 23.29 -11.35 -24.03
N ASP A 138 22.82 -10.13 -24.29
CA ASP A 138 21.55 -9.86 -24.93
C ASP A 138 21.74 -8.71 -25.92
N GLU A 139 21.24 -8.87 -27.14
CA GLU A 139 21.47 -7.88 -28.20
C GLU A 139 20.64 -6.60 -28.01
N ASP A 140 19.56 -6.65 -27.22
CA ASP A 140 18.61 -5.56 -27.01
C ASP A 140 18.76 -4.90 -25.64
N VAL A 141 19.33 -5.62 -24.67
CA VAL A 141 19.36 -5.20 -23.27
C VAL A 141 20.77 -5.26 -22.68
N ASP A 142 21.27 -4.11 -22.23
CA ASP A 142 22.46 -4.05 -21.39
C ASP A 142 22.11 -4.51 -19.96
N ALA A 143 22.30 -5.80 -19.69
CA ALA A 143 22.07 -6.40 -18.38
C ALA A 143 23.00 -5.82 -17.29
N MET A 144 24.23 -5.43 -17.65
CA MET A 144 25.22 -4.86 -16.73
C MET A 144 24.73 -3.53 -16.16
N LYS A 145 24.17 -2.67 -17.01
CA LYS A 145 23.57 -1.39 -16.61
C LYS A 145 22.59 -1.55 -15.45
N TYR A 146 21.70 -2.54 -15.52
CA TYR A 146 20.69 -2.78 -14.48
C TYR A 146 21.29 -3.39 -13.21
N CYS A 147 22.29 -4.26 -13.33
CA CYS A 147 23.00 -4.80 -12.17
C CYS A 147 23.71 -3.70 -11.36
N LEU A 148 24.44 -2.81 -12.06
CA LEU A 148 25.09 -1.65 -11.43
C LEU A 148 24.08 -0.65 -10.87
N GLN A 149 22.92 -0.47 -11.52
CA GLN A 149 21.84 0.34 -10.97
C GLN A 149 21.27 -0.26 -9.68
N ALA A 150 21.10 -1.58 -9.62
CA ALA A 150 20.61 -2.27 -8.44
C ALA A 150 21.60 -2.12 -7.27
N GLU A 151 22.90 -2.21 -7.52
CA GLU A 151 23.95 -1.98 -6.52
C GLU A 151 23.90 -0.54 -5.96
N ARG A 152 23.85 0.47 -6.85
CA ARG A 152 23.72 1.88 -6.42
C ARG A 152 22.46 2.13 -5.58
N LEU A 153 21.32 1.57 -6.00
CA LEU A 153 20.07 1.69 -5.24
C LEU A 153 20.15 0.95 -3.91
N PHE A 154 20.86 -0.17 -3.86
CA PHE A 154 21.05 -0.95 -2.64
C PHE A 154 21.88 -0.18 -1.61
N GLU A 155 23.01 0.40 -2.01
CA GLU A 155 23.81 1.30 -1.16
C GLU A 155 22.97 2.47 -0.65
N LEU A 156 22.21 3.10 -1.55
CA LEU A 156 21.36 4.24 -1.22
C LEU A 156 20.25 3.86 -0.22
N TYR A 157 19.56 2.73 -0.41
CA TYR A 157 18.46 2.30 0.43
C TYR A 157 18.89 1.67 1.76
N GLN A 158 20.20 1.44 1.96
CA GLN A 158 20.71 1.12 3.29
C GLN A 158 20.63 2.34 4.21
N VAL A 159 20.95 3.53 3.71
CA VAL A 159 20.98 4.78 4.49
C VAL A 159 19.71 5.62 4.34
N CYS A 160 19.03 5.56 3.20
CA CYS A 160 17.85 6.36 2.92
C CYS A 160 16.55 5.53 2.96
N ALA A 161 15.48 6.18 3.39
CA ALA A 161 14.12 5.69 3.26
C ALA A 161 13.50 6.15 1.93
N ASN A 162 12.85 5.22 1.25
CA ASN A 162 12.16 5.47 -0.02
C ASN A 162 10.64 5.64 0.17
N ARG A 163 9.95 5.94 -0.93
CA ARG A 163 8.48 6.12 -0.96
C ARG A 163 7.69 5.03 -0.23
N LYS A 164 8.04 3.76 -0.41
CA LYS A 164 7.29 2.63 0.19
C LYS A 164 7.40 2.62 1.72
N GLN A 165 8.60 2.94 2.24
CA GLN A 165 8.83 3.00 3.69
C GLN A 165 8.10 4.17 4.32
N VAL A 166 8.17 5.35 3.71
CA VAL A 166 7.44 6.54 4.16
C VAL A 166 5.93 6.33 4.06
N GLU A 167 5.43 5.77 2.96
CA GLU A 167 4.01 5.42 2.81
C GLU A 167 3.55 4.48 3.92
N THR A 168 4.37 3.52 4.33
CA THR A 168 4.06 2.63 5.46
C THR A 168 3.93 3.40 6.78
N ILE A 169 4.79 4.39 7.03
CA ILE A 169 4.70 5.27 8.20
C ILE A 169 3.39 6.08 8.15
N CYS A 170 3.11 6.74 7.03
CA CYS A 170 1.88 7.52 6.85
C CYS A 170 0.63 6.66 7.07
N LEU A 171 0.59 5.46 6.50
CA LEU A 171 -0.56 4.54 6.66
C LEU A 171 -0.73 4.05 8.09
N LYS A 172 0.36 3.92 8.86
CA LYS A 172 0.27 3.56 10.28
C LYS A 172 -0.28 4.71 11.11
N TYR A 173 0.22 5.92 10.88
CA TYR A 173 -0.30 7.11 11.55
C TYR A 173 -1.77 7.36 11.22
N LEU A 174 -2.17 7.23 9.95
CA LEU A 174 -3.58 7.37 9.57
C LEU A 174 -4.50 6.34 10.25
N ARG A 175 -4.00 5.12 10.49
CA ARG A 175 -4.76 4.12 11.25
C ARG A 175 -4.95 4.52 12.72
N SER A 176 -3.97 5.17 13.35
CA SER A 176 -4.14 5.68 14.72
C SER A 176 -5.10 6.88 14.80
N LEU A 177 -5.42 7.51 13.66
CA LEU A 177 -6.43 8.56 13.57
C LEU A 177 -7.84 8.04 13.27
N ASP A 178 -8.07 6.73 13.22
CA ASP A 178 -9.31 6.13 12.69
C ASP A 178 -9.66 6.63 11.28
N ALA A 179 -8.64 7.00 10.50
CA ALA A 179 -8.85 7.58 9.19
C ALA A 179 -9.34 6.52 8.20
N THR A 180 -10.40 6.83 7.46
CA THR A 180 -10.91 5.94 6.43
C THR A 180 -10.54 6.42 5.04
N LYS A 181 -10.00 5.49 4.24
CA LYS A 181 -9.69 5.76 2.83
C LYS A 181 -10.98 5.97 2.04
N VAL A 182 -11.09 7.10 1.36
CA VAL A 182 -12.27 7.48 0.57
C VAL A 182 -12.06 7.23 -0.92
N SER A 183 -10.86 7.50 -1.44
CA SER A 183 -10.57 7.23 -2.86
C SER A 183 -9.93 5.85 -3.06
N VAL A 184 -10.36 5.15 -4.11
CA VAL A 184 -9.67 3.95 -4.61
C VAL A 184 -8.29 4.33 -5.17
N ASN A 185 -8.19 5.47 -5.86
CA ASN A 185 -6.99 5.97 -6.53
C ASN A 185 -6.41 7.18 -5.80
N GLY A 186 -5.18 7.05 -5.28
CA GLY A 186 -4.50 8.11 -4.50
C GLY A 186 -4.70 7.98 -2.98
N HIS A 187 -4.26 9.01 -2.26
CA HIS A 187 -4.27 9.07 -0.80
C HIS A 187 -5.23 10.14 -0.29
N LEU A 188 -6.53 9.89 -0.44
CA LEU A 188 -7.59 10.70 0.15
C LEU A 188 -8.25 9.94 1.30
N TYR A 189 -8.26 10.55 2.48
CA TYR A 189 -8.75 9.99 3.72
C TYR A 189 -9.73 10.94 4.38
N PHE A 190 -10.74 10.37 5.05
CA PHE A 190 -11.57 11.09 6.00
C PHE A 190 -11.05 10.79 7.40
N VAL A 191 -10.78 11.82 8.19
CA VAL A 191 -10.35 11.77 9.59
C VAL A 191 -11.50 12.24 10.48
N PRO A 192 -12.02 11.39 11.38
CA PRO A 192 -13.13 11.75 12.26
C PRO A 192 -12.82 12.92 13.20
N ARG A 193 -13.88 13.58 13.68
CA ARG A 193 -13.80 14.72 14.60
C ARG A 193 -12.94 14.49 15.84
N HIS A 194 -13.01 13.31 16.47
CA HIS A 194 -12.31 13.05 17.74
C HIS A 194 -10.78 13.00 17.60
N THR A 195 -10.28 12.77 16.39
CA THR A 195 -8.84 12.71 16.05
C THR A 195 -8.40 13.82 15.09
N MET A 196 -9.31 14.71 14.66
CA MET A 196 -9.03 15.68 13.60
C MET A 196 -7.92 16.69 13.93
N ASP A 197 -7.69 16.97 15.22
CA ASP A 197 -6.63 17.90 15.65
C ASP A 197 -5.23 17.33 15.37
N GLN A 198 -5.10 16.00 15.38
CA GLN A 198 -3.84 15.30 15.06
C GLN A 198 -3.49 15.35 13.56
N VAL A 199 -4.39 15.86 12.70
CA VAL A 199 -4.09 16.10 11.29
C VAL A 199 -3.04 17.20 11.14
N ALA A 200 -3.00 18.19 12.04
CA ALA A 200 -1.98 19.24 12.00
C ALA A 200 -0.55 18.68 12.17
N VAL A 201 -0.39 17.64 12.98
CA VAL A 201 0.89 16.92 13.14
C VAL A 201 1.27 16.20 11.85
N PHE A 202 0.29 15.65 11.12
CA PHE A 202 0.54 15.02 9.81
C PHE A 202 0.94 16.04 8.74
N GLU A 203 0.31 17.21 8.73
CA GLU A 203 0.68 18.32 7.83
C GLU A 203 2.10 18.80 8.14
N THR A 204 2.42 19.03 9.43
CA THR A 204 3.78 19.38 9.89
C THR A 204 4.80 18.32 9.49
N PHE A 205 4.46 17.03 9.63
CA PHE A 205 5.32 15.94 9.19
C PHE A 205 5.63 16.04 7.69
N PHE A 206 4.64 16.32 6.83
CA PHE A 206 4.86 16.45 5.39
C PHE A 206 5.68 17.69 5.02
N GLU A 207 5.51 18.80 5.71
CA GLU A 207 6.30 20.01 5.49
C GLU A 207 7.79 19.77 5.79
N GLU A 208 8.11 19.21 6.96
CA GLU A 208 9.49 18.90 7.34
C GLU A 208 10.07 17.78 6.47
N LEU A 209 9.28 16.75 6.18
CA LEU A 209 9.68 15.68 5.28
C LEU A 209 9.99 16.19 3.87
N SER A 210 9.26 17.20 3.38
CA SER A 210 9.53 17.84 2.09
C SER A 210 10.86 18.59 2.10
N ARG A 211 11.29 19.14 3.25
CA ARG A 211 12.61 19.80 3.40
C ARG A 211 13.75 18.80 3.43
N LEU A 212 13.54 17.63 4.04
CA LEU A 212 14.52 16.55 4.12
C LEU A 212 14.63 15.72 2.82
N ASN A 213 13.72 15.91 1.86
CA ASN A 213 13.67 15.14 0.64
C ASN A 213 14.85 15.48 -0.30
N ARG A 214 15.79 14.55 -0.46
CA ARG A 214 16.98 14.70 -1.31
C ARG A 214 16.66 14.83 -2.81
N ASN A 215 15.48 14.39 -3.23
CA ASN A 215 15.06 14.45 -4.63
C ASN A 215 14.48 15.82 -5.03
N ASN A 216 14.39 16.78 -4.10
CA ASN A 216 13.85 18.13 -4.34
C ASN A 216 12.44 18.15 -4.97
N THR A 217 11.66 17.09 -4.79
CA THR A 217 10.26 17.06 -5.19
C THR A 217 9.40 17.52 -4.02
N PRO A 218 8.52 18.53 -4.21
CA PRO A 218 7.65 18.99 -3.14
C PRO A 218 6.66 17.89 -2.77
N LEU A 219 6.53 17.65 -1.47
CA LEU A 219 5.49 16.79 -0.92
C LEU A 219 4.32 17.69 -0.52
N LEU A 220 3.10 17.20 -0.73
CA LEU A 220 1.89 17.94 -0.41
C LEU A 220 1.03 17.08 0.50
N ALA A 221 0.62 17.66 1.62
CA ALA A 221 -0.48 17.18 2.44
C ALA A 221 -1.40 18.37 2.72
N ASN A 222 -2.66 18.24 2.32
CA ASN A 222 -3.66 19.27 2.52
C ASN A 222 -4.85 18.65 3.24
N SER A 223 -5.35 19.34 4.25
CA SER A 223 -6.63 19.01 4.86
C SER A 223 -7.67 20.11 4.74
N PHE A 224 -8.94 19.73 4.76
CA PHE A 224 -10.06 20.67 4.82
C PHE A 224 -11.16 20.14 5.72
N TYR A 225 -11.82 21.05 6.43
CA TYR A 225 -12.92 20.70 7.33
C TYR A 225 -14.13 20.23 6.56
N LEU A 226 -14.79 19.21 7.10
CA LEU A 226 -16.11 18.80 6.66
C LEU A 226 -17.16 19.28 7.65
N ILE A 227 -18.06 20.12 7.17
CA ILE A 227 -19.21 20.61 7.95
C ILE A 227 -20.29 19.54 7.98
N ASP A 228 -20.95 19.42 9.13
CA ASP A 228 -22.11 18.57 9.38
C ASP A 228 -23.38 19.09 8.67
N ASP A 229 -23.37 19.09 7.34
CA ASP A 229 -24.53 19.39 6.51
C ASP A 229 -25.14 18.11 5.91
N ALA A 230 -26.47 18.09 5.78
CA ALA A 230 -27.23 16.95 5.27
C ALA A 230 -26.73 16.49 3.90
N LYS A 231 -26.42 17.44 3.01
CA LYS A 231 -25.92 17.13 1.66
C LYS A 231 -24.56 16.44 1.67
N GLN A 232 -23.69 16.78 2.63
CA GLN A 232 -22.39 16.15 2.76
C GLN A 232 -22.49 14.78 3.43
N ARG A 233 -23.37 14.61 4.43
CA ARG A 233 -23.69 13.30 5.00
C ARG A 233 -24.23 12.35 3.94
N ASP A 234 -25.12 12.82 3.05
CA ASP A 234 -25.66 12.00 1.96
C ASP A 234 -24.56 11.55 0.98
N LYS A 235 -23.68 12.46 0.55
CA LYS A 235 -22.55 12.11 -0.32
C LYS A 235 -21.56 11.15 0.34
N MET A 236 -21.24 11.35 1.61
CA MET A 236 -20.36 10.43 2.35
C MET A 236 -21.00 9.06 2.54
N THR A 237 -22.31 9.02 2.79
CA THR A 237 -23.08 7.79 2.86
C THR A 237 -23.01 7.03 1.54
N GLU A 238 -23.18 7.73 0.41
CA GLU A 238 -23.10 7.15 -0.93
C GLU A 238 -21.70 6.59 -1.24
N GLU A 239 -20.64 7.36 -0.98
CA GLU A 239 -19.25 6.91 -1.16
C GLU A 239 -18.91 5.73 -0.26
N PHE A 240 -19.36 5.74 0.99
CA PHE A 240 -19.22 4.61 1.90
C PHE A 240 -19.92 3.37 1.35
N TYR A 241 -21.17 3.50 0.88
CA TYR A 241 -21.89 2.40 0.26
C TYR A 241 -21.14 1.83 -0.95
N LEU A 242 -20.60 2.67 -1.83
CA LEU A 242 -19.83 2.20 -2.99
C LEU A 242 -18.55 1.47 -2.57
N ALA A 243 -17.80 2.03 -1.62
CA ALA A 243 -16.55 1.43 -1.15
C ALA A 243 -16.80 0.10 -0.43
N VAL A 244 -17.79 0.05 0.46
CA VAL A 244 -18.11 -1.15 1.22
C VAL A 244 -18.77 -2.21 0.37
N LYS A 245 -19.67 -1.89 -0.58
CA LYS A 245 -20.21 -2.89 -1.52
C LYS A 245 -19.11 -3.62 -2.26
N LYS A 246 -18.10 -2.89 -2.77
CA LYS A 246 -16.95 -3.50 -3.44
C LYS A 246 -16.15 -4.42 -2.52
N GLU A 247 -15.98 -4.03 -1.26
CA GLU A 247 -15.26 -4.83 -0.26
C GLU A 247 -16.06 -6.08 0.15
N ILE A 248 -17.37 -5.93 0.32
CA ILE A 248 -18.33 -7.02 0.58
C ILE A 248 -18.27 -8.04 -0.55
N THR A 249 -18.44 -7.64 -1.82
CA THR A 249 -18.40 -8.55 -2.97
C THR A 249 -17.11 -9.36 -2.98
N LYS A 250 -15.97 -8.70 -2.77
CA LYS A 250 -14.67 -9.36 -2.69
C LYS A 250 -14.60 -10.37 -1.54
N TYR A 251 -15.20 -10.07 -0.40
CA TYR A 251 -15.19 -10.95 0.77
C TYR A 251 -16.11 -12.14 0.58
N GLN A 252 -17.29 -11.92 -0.03
CA GLN A 252 -18.23 -12.96 -0.45
C GLN A 252 -17.59 -13.93 -1.44
N GLU A 253 -17.08 -13.43 -2.57
CA GLU A 253 -16.40 -14.24 -3.60
C GLU A 253 -15.28 -15.10 -3.00
N ARG A 254 -14.52 -14.52 -2.06
CA ARG A 254 -13.41 -15.25 -1.45
C ARG A 254 -13.88 -16.30 -0.44
N ALA A 255 -14.89 -15.99 0.36
CA ALA A 255 -15.49 -16.94 1.29
C ALA A 255 -16.14 -18.11 0.53
N ASP A 256 -16.92 -17.82 -0.51
CA ASP A 256 -17.52 -18.81 -1.40
C ASP A 256 -16.46 -19.69 -2.05
N TYR A 257 -15.39 -19.09 -2.56
CA TYR A 257 -14.27 -19.85 -3.10
C TYR A 257 -13.70 -20.84 -2.07
N PHE A 258 -13.50 -20.44 -0.81
CA PHE A 258 -13.00 -21.38 0.22
C PHE A 258 -13.98 -22.50 0.54
N ILE A 259 -15.28 -22.19 0.53
CA ILE A 259 -16.36 -23.13 0.79
C ILE A 259 -16.45 -24.16 -0.35
N GLN A 260 -16.41 -23.71 -1.60
CA GLN A 260 -16.53 -24.55 -2.79
C GLN A 260 -15.25 -25.34 -3.09
N SER A 261 -14.07 -24.73 -2.94
CA SER A 261 -12.79 -25.40 -3.20
C SER A 261 -12.34 -26.36 -2.09
N GLY A 262 -13.06 -26.39 -0.95
CA GLY A 262 -12.70 -27.25 0.18
C GLY A 262 -11.38 -26.85 0.85
N CYS A 263 -11.20 -25.56 1.13
CA CYS A 263 -9.96 -25.04 1.72
C CYS A 263 -9.52 -25.81 2.98
N SER A 264 -8.30 -26.34 2.98
CA SER A 264 -7.75 -27.18 4.06
C SER A 264 -6.97 -26.40 5.13
N SER A 265 -6.97 -25.06 5.07
CA SER A 265 -6.19 -24.17 5.94
C SER A 265 -7.06 -23.41 6.96
N PRO A 266 -7.12 -23.86 8.23
CA PRO A 266 -7.84 -23.17 9.31
C PRO A 266 -7.41 -21.71 9.50
N ALA A 267 -6.09 -21.45 9.50
CA ALA A 267 -5.53 -20.13 9.72
C ALA A 267 -5.90 -19.13 8.61
N THR A 268 -6.07 -19.62 7.38
CA THR A 268 -6.54 -18.78 6.27
C THR A 268 -7.99 -18.39 6.51
N MET A 269 -8.87 -19.34 6.82
CA MET A 269 -10.28 -19.08 7.07
C MET A 269 -10.50 -18.12 8.24
N GLU A 270 -9.80 -18.33 9.37
CA GLU A 270 -9.85 -17.43 10.53
C GLU A 270 -9.41 -16.01 10.21
N ARG A 271 -8.37 -15.84 9.39
CA ARG A 271 -7.94 -14.51 8.96
C ARG A 271 -9.03 -13.78 8.18
N TRP A 272 -9.82 -14.51 7.38
CA TRP A 272 -10.94 -13.92 6.64
C TRP A 272 -12.15 -13.62 7.53
N VAL A 273 -12.43 -14.46 8.53
CA VAL A 273 -13.42 -14.17 9.59
C VAL A 273 -13.10 -12.84 10.29
N VAL A 274 -11.84 -12.64 10.69
CA VAL A 274 -11.39 -11.38 11.32
C VAL A 274 -11.57 -10.17 10.39
N LYS A 275 -11.30 -10.34 9.09
CA LYS A 275 -11.53 -9.26 8.12
C LYS A 275 -13.00 -8.89 7.96
N ILE A 276 -13.89 -9.88 7.96
CA ILE A 276 -15.33 -9.65 7.88
C ILE A 276 -15.82 -8.91 9.13
N GLN A 277 -15.37 -9.33 10.32
CA GLN A 277 -15.68 -8.64 11.58
C GLN A 277 -15.20 -7.19 11.59
N ALA A 278 -13.97 -6.93 11.13
CA ALA A 278 -13.43 -5.58 11.03
C ALA A 278 -14.25 -4.68 10.07
N LEU A 279 -14.84 -5.27 9.02
CA LEU A 279 -15.71 -4.53 8.09
C LEU A 279 -17.06 -4.18 8.74
N GLU A 280 -17.61 -5.05 9.59
CA GLU A 280 -18.82 -4.76 10.37
C GLU A 280 -18.59 -3.67 11.41
N GLU A 281 -17.45 -3.71 12.12
CA GLU A 281 -17.05 -2.67 13.06
C GLU A 281 -16.90 -1.32 12.36
N LYS A 282 -16.31 -1.33 11.15
CA LYS A 282 -16.21 -0.13 10.30
C LYS A 282 -17.57 0.44 9.93
N LYS A 283 -18.58 -0.40 9.62
CA LYS A 283 -19.96 0.07 9.36
C LYS A 283 -20.52 0.78 10.59
N ARG A 284 -20.47 0.16 11.77
CA ARG A 284 -20.99 0.75 13.01
C ARG A 284 -20.31 2.08 13.33
N HIS A 285 -19.00 2.15 13.15
CA HIS A 285 -18.25 3.38 13.36
C HIS A 285 -18.71 4.50 12.40
N TYR A 286 -18.97 4.16 11.14
CA TYR A 286 -19.49 5.12 10.16
C TYR A 286 -20.92 5.56 10.45
N GLU A 287 -21.78 4.67 10.94
CA GLU A 287 -23.14 5.01 11.37
C GLU A 287 -23.14 6.03 12.51
N ASP A 288 -22.20 5.88 13.45
CA ASP A 288 -21.99 6.82 14.55
C ASP A 288 -21.48 8.19 14.06
N ILE A 289 -20.47 8.20 13.19
CA ILE A 289 -19.94 9.44 12.59
C ILE A 289 -21.01 10.20 11.81
N LEU A 290 -21.80 9.50 11.00
CA LEU A 290 -22.83 10.10 10.16
C LEU A 290 -24.14 10.35 10.91
N ARG A 291 -24.24 9.89 12.17
CA ARG A 291 -25.46 9.90 12.99
C ARG A 291 -26.66 9.36 12.20
N ARG A 292 -26.42 8.28 11.45
CA ARG A 292 -27.38 7.70 10.50
C ARG A 292 -27.13 6.21 10.35
N GLU A 293 -28.20 5.43 10.37
CA GLU A 293 -28.14 4.01 10.05
C GLU A 293 -27.81 3.80 8.56
N LEU A 294 -26.86 2.92 8.29
CA LEU A 294 -26.42 2.53 6.96
C LEU A 294 -27.14 1.25 6.54
N SER A 295 -28.47 1.27 6.67
CA SER A 295 -29.36 0.12 6.48
C SER A 295 -29.37 -0.42 5.05
N GLY A 296 -28.91 0.38 4.08
CA GLY A 296 -28.79 -0.03 2.68
C GLY A 296 -27.72 -1.10 2.40
N LEU A 297 -27.07 -1.65 3.43
CA LEU A 297 -26.13 -2.78 3.35
C LEU A 297 -26.51 -3.94 4.27
N ASP A 298 -27.66 -3.89 4.95
CA ASP A 298 -28.00 -4.88 5.99
C ASP A 298 -28.05 -6.30 5.44
N GLU A 299 -28.69 -6.50 4.29
CA GLU A 299 -28.80 -7.81 3.64
C GLU A 299 -27.42 -8.37 3.25
N GLU A 300 -26.55 -7.53 2.71
CA GLU A 300 -25.20 -7.92 2.33
C GLU A 300 -24.33 -8.26 3.55
N PHE A 301 -24.48 -7.52 4.65
CA PHE A 301 -23.78 -7.81 5.90
C PHE A 301 -24.32 -9.07 6.58
N GLU A 302 -25.62 -9.32 6.56
CA GLU A 302 -26.19 -10.59 7.03
C GLU A 302 -25.66 -11.77 6.22
N SER A 303 -25.57 -11.62 4.90
CA SER A 303 -24.96 -12.64 4.03
C SER A 303 -23.49 -12.91 4.39
N LEU A 304 -22.71 -11.85 4.66
CA LEU A 304 -21.33 -11.99 5.12
C LEU A 304 -21.22 -12.63 6.50
N ARG A 305 -22.14 -12.35 7.44
CA ARG A 305 -22.19 -13.00 8.75
C ARG A 305 -22.37 -14.50 8.61
N LEU A 306 -23.29 -14.93 7.75
CA LEU A 306 -23.53 -16.36 7.49
C LEU A 306 -22.27 -17.04 6.92
N LEU A 307 -21.61 -16.41 5.94
CA LEU A 307 -20.36 -16.92 5.38
C LEU A 307 -19.23 -16.98 6.43
N SER A 308 -19.13 -15.97 7.29
CA SER A 308 -18.16 -15.91 8.39
C SER A 308 -18.39 -17.03 9.42
N GLN A 309 -19.65 -17.33 9.75
CA GLN A 309 -20.02 -18.44 10.63
C GLN A 309 -19.65 -19.80 10.01
N GLU A 310 -19.94 -20.00 8.72
CA GLU A 310 -19.59 -21.23 8.00
C GLU A 310 -18.07 -21.45 7.95
N LEU A 311 -17.29 -20.41 7.63
CA LEU A 311 -15.82 -20.47 7.65
C LEU A 311 -15.28 -20.82 9.05
N SER A 312 -15.89 -20.24 10.10
CA SER A 312 -15.52 -20.53 11.49
C SER A 312 -15.79 -21.98 11.87
N LEU A 313 -16.94 -22.54 11.48
CA LEU A 313 -17.30 -23.94 11.71
C LEU A 313 -16.34 -24.89 10.99
N ARG A 314 -16.03 -24.63 9.72
CA ARG A 314 -15.07 -25.43 8.93
C ARG A 314 -13.66 -25.39 9.51
N SER A 315 -13.19 -24.21 9.91
CA SER A 315 -11.89 -24.05 10.56
C SER A 315 -11.78 -24.93 11.81
N ARG A 316 -12.80 -24.88 12.69
CA ARG A 316 -12.87 -25.71 13.90
C ARG A 316 -12.91 -27.21 13.57
N GLY A 317 -13.70 -27.61 12.58
CA GLY A 317 -13.80 -29.00 12.13
C GLY A 317 -12.49 -29.58 11.57
N ILE A 318 -11.66 -28.76 10.92
CA ILE A 318 -10.34 -29.21 10.44
C ILE A 318 -9.34 -29.28 11.60
N ARG A 319 -9.38 -28.34 12.55
CA ARG A 319 -8.54 -28.38 13.75
C ARG A 319 -8.80 -29.64 14.58
N SER A 320 -10.08 -30.00 14.78
CA SER A 320 -10.42 -31.21 15.53
C SER A 320 -9.95 -32.48 14.84
N ARG A 321 -10.06 -32.58 13.51
CA ARG A 321 -9.53 -33.72 12.73
C ARG A 321 -8.01 -33.83 12.73
N LYS A 322 -7.27 -32.73 12.91
CA LYS A 322 -5.80 -32.74 13.00
C LYS A 322 -5.29 -33.03 14.41
N ALA A 323 -6.15 -32.90 15.42
CA ALA A 323 -5.81 -33.14 16.82
C ALA A 323 -6.20 -34.55 17.30
N ALA A 324 -6.98 -35.29 16.51
CA ALA A 324 -7.32 -36.70 16.69
C ALA A 324 -6.33 -37.60 15.94
#